data_AF-A0A7C5PP57-F1
#
_entry.id   AF-A0A7C5PP57-F1
#
_cell.length_a   1.000
_cell.length_b   1.000
_cell.length_c   1.000
_cell.angle_alpha   90.00
_cell.angle_beta   90.00
_cell.angle_gamma   90.00
#
_symmetry.space_group_name_H-M   'P 1'
#
loop_
_entity.id
_entity.type
_entity.pdbx_description
1 polymer ?
#
loop_
_entity_poly.entity_id
_entity_poly.type
_entity_poly.pdbx_seq_one_letter_code
_entity_poly.pdbx_strand_id
1 'polypeptide(L)'
;MAEFRVELDTFSGPMDLLLHLVREQEVDIRDVSISLLLEGYLAYLEKLGEIDVNEAADFLVMASNLLEIKSREVLPREEVDLEEVL
;
A
#
# COMPACT_ATOMS: atom_id res chain seq x y z
N MET A 1 -2.85 28.12 20.23
CA MET A 1 -1.72 27.51 19.50
C MET A 1 -2.31 26.99 18.21
N ALA A 2 -1.93 27.56 17.07
CA ALA A 2 -2.44 27.10 15.78
C ALA A 2 -1.84 25.72 15.51
N GLU A 3 -2.72 24.73 15.40
CA GLU A 3 -2.38 23.39 14.94
C GLU A 3 -1.95 23.53 13.48
N PHE A 4 -0.64 23.51 13.24
CA PHE A 4 -0.07 23.54 11.90
C PHE A 4 -0.41 22.21 11.22
N ARG A 5 -1.55 22.19 10.52
CA ARG A 5 -1.88 21.15 9.56
C ARG A 5 -0.95 21.36 8.37
N VAL A 6 0.13 20.60 8.33
CA VAL A 6 1.05 20.55 7.19
C VAL A 6 0.22 20.08 6.00
N GLU A 7 -0.03 20.96 5.03
CA GLU A 7 -0.53 20.56 3.71
C GLU A 7 0.55 19.65 3.11
N LEU A 8 0.20 18.39 2.92
CA LEU A 8 1.07 17.34 2.43
C LEU A 8 1.58 17.74 1.05
N ASP A 9 2.91 17.65 0.88
CA ASP A 9 3.57 17.73 -0.41
C ASP A 9 2.77 16.95 -1.45
N THR A 10 2.46 17.55 -2.60
CA THR A 10 1.87 16.83 -3.74
C THR A 10 2.86 15.75 -4.14
N PHE A 11 2.70 14.53 -3.63
CA PHE A 11 3.57 13.42 -3.97
C PHE A 11 3.62 13.28 -5.49
N SER A 12 4.81 13.09 -6.05
CA SER A 12 4.98 13.02 -7.51
C SER A 12 4.50 11.71 -8.13
N GLY A 13 3.75 10.90 -7.37
CA GLY A 13 3.20 9.61 -7.77
C GLY A 13 3.12 8.59 -6.63
N PRO A 14 2.65 7.37 -6.92
CA PRO A 14 2.40 6.34 -5.90
C PRO A 14 3.66 5.83 -5.20
N MET A 15 4.81 5.84 -5.87
CA MET A 15 6.08 5.40 -5.28
C MET A 15 6.57 6.34 -4.19
N ASP A 16 6.40 7.65 -4.39
CA ASP A 16 6.82 8.67 -3.42
C ASP A 16 5.96 8.60 -2.15
N LEU A 17 4.65 8.41 -2.33
CA LEU A 17 3.73 8.10 -1.24
C LEU A 17 4.16 6.85 -0.47
N LEU A 18 4.52 5.76 -1.17
CA LEU A 18 4.99 4.55 -0.50
C LEU A 18 6.27 4.79 0.28
N LEU A 19 7.24 5.51 -0.28
CA LEU A 19 8.48 5.84 0.43
C LEU A 19 8.21 6.69 1.68
N HIS A 20 7.26 7.62 1.60
CA HIS A 20 6.82 8.39 2.75
C HIS A 20 6.22 7.48 3.83
N LEU A 21 5.26 6.61 3.47
CA LEU A 21 4.62 5.68 4.40
C LEU A 21 5.61 4.67 5.02
N VAL A 22 6.60 4.21 4.26
CA VAL A 22 7.67 3.34 4.79
C VAL A 22 8.49 4.09 5.84
N ARG A 23 8.85 5.36 5.59
CA ARG A 23 9.62 6.18 6.53
C ARG A 23 8.86 6.45 7.83
N GLU A 24 7.54 6.64 7.77
CA GLU A 24 6.71 6.85 8.95
C GLU A 24 6.64 5.63 9.87
N GLN A 25 6.83 4.42 9.35
CA GLN A 25 6.82 3.21 10.18
C GLN A 25 8.08 3.06 11.06
N GLU A 26 9.15 3.83 10.79
CA GLU A 26 10.43 3.78 11.54
C GLU A 26 11.05 2.36 11.68
N VAL A 27 10.73 1.46 10.75
CA VAL A 27 11.26 0.07 10.70
C VAL A 27 12.27 -0.09 9.57
N ASP A 28 13.09 -1.15 9.63
CA ASP A 28 13.91 -1.54 8.48
C ASP A 28 12.99 -1.87 7.30
N ILE A 29 13.39 -1.49 6.08
CA ILE A 29 12.59 -1.73 4.86
C ILE A 29 12.25 -3.22 4.67
N ARG A 30 13.06 -4.14 5.21
CA ARG A 30 12.82 -5.59 5.19
C ARG A 30 11.67 -6.05 6.08
N ASP A 31 11.36 -5.25 7.11
CA ASP A 31 10.39 -5.59 8.14
C ASP A 31 9.06 -4.83 7.97
N VAL A 32 8.92 -4.09 6.88
CA VAL A 32 7.73 -3.30 6.58
C VAL A 32 6.52 -4.22 6.39
N SER A 33 5.46 -3.97 7.16
CA SER A 33 4.18 -4.66 6.99
C SER A 33 3.45 -4.13 5.76
N ILE A 34 3.26 -5.00 4.76
CA ILE A 34 2.47 -4.67 3.57
C ILE A 34 1.04 -4.29 3.92
N SER A 35 0.47 -4.90 4.98
CA SER A 35 -0.87 -4.56 5.47
C SER A 35 -0.96 -3.10 5.94
N LEU A 36 0.01 -2.67 6.77
CA LEU A 36 0.04 -1.30 7.29
C LEU A 36 0.32 -0.29 6.18
N LEU A 37 1.19 -0.65 5.23
CA LEU A 37 1.41 0.17 4.04
C LEU A 37 0.13 0.35 3.21
N LEU A 38 -0.59 -0.74 2.94
CA LEU A 38 -1.81 -0.71 2.16
C LEU A 38 -2.91 0.13 2.84
N GLU A 39 -3.06 -0.01 4.16
CA GLU A 39 -4.01 0.80 4.94
C GLU A 39 -3.67 2.30 4.85
N GLY A 40 -2.41 2.67 5.06
CA GLY A 40 -1.95 4.07 4.93
C GLY A 40 -2.11 4.62 3.51
N TYR A 41 -1.82 3.79 2.52
CA TYR A 41 -1.94 4.13 1.11
C TYR A 41 -3.40 4.41 0.72
N LEU A 42 -4.33 3.52 1.09
CA LEU A 42 -5.76 3.72 0.82
C LEU A 42 -6.32 4.93 1.58
N ALA A 43 -5.93 5.11 2.84
CA ALA A 43 -6.34 6.27 3.64
C ALA A 43 -5.85 7.60 3.03
N TYR A 44 -4.70 7.60 2.37
CA TYR A 44 -4.23 8.76 1.63
C TYR A 44 -5.06 9.01 0.36
N LEU A 45 -5.37 7.96 -0.40
CA LEU A 45 -6.22 8.07 -1.59
C LEU A 45 -7.61 8.61 -1.26
N GLU A 46 -8.21 8.19 -0.13
CA GLU A 46 -9.49 8.71 0.33
C GLU A 46 -9.42 10.22 0.66
N LYS A 47 -8.28 10.71 1.15
CA LYS A 47 -8.06 12.14 1.47
C LYS A 47 -7.81 12.98 0.22
N LEU A 48 -7.37 12.38 -0.88
CA LEU A 48 -7.06 13.10 -2.12
C LEU A 48 -8.31 13.59 -2.87
N GLY A 49 -9.50 13.11 -2.52
CA GLY A 49 -10.75 13.56 -3.15
C GLY A 49 -10.86 13.12 -4.62
N GLU A 50 -11.43 13.98 -5.47
CA GLU A 50 -11.52 13.73 -6.91
C GLU A 50 -10.13 13.90 -7.57
N ILE A 51 -9.39 12.80 -7.66
CA ILE A 51 -8.15 12.71 -8.44
C ILE A 51 -8.49 12.81 -9.93
N ASP A 52 -7.70 13.57 -10.71
CA ASP A 52 -7.79 13.52 -12.18
C ASP A 52 -7.63 12.06 -12.64
N VAL A 53 -8.52 11.60 -13.52
CA VAL A 53 -8.57 10.20 -13.98
C VAL A 53 -7.21 9.71 -14.50
N ASN A 54 -6.39 10.60 -15.08
CA ASN A 54 -5.06 10.23 -15.56
C ASN A 54 -4.07 9.97 -14.43
N GLU A 55 -4.10 10.77 -13.35
CA GLU A 55 -3.24 10.54 -12.18
C GLU A 55 -3.73 9.34 -11.38
N ALA A 56 -5.06 9.14 -11.29
CA ALA A 56 -5.66 8.02 -10.57
C ALA A 56 -5.25 6.65 -11.10
N ALA A 57 -4.94 6.53 -12.39
CA ALA A 57 -4.58 5.26 -13.03
C ALA A 57 -3.33 4.63 -12.39
N ASP A 58 -2.27 5.40 -12.20
CA ASP A 58 -1.01 4.91 -11.60
C ASP A 58 -1.21 4.50 -10.14
N PHE A 59 -2.02 5.28 -9.40
CA PHE A 59 -2.36 4.96 -8.02
C PHE A 59 -3.19 3.68 -7.90
N LEU A 60 -4.12 3.43 -8.85
CA LEU A 60 -4.93 2.22 -8.91
C LEU A 60 -4.09 0.99 -9.26
N VAL A 61 -3.14 1.11 -10.18
CA VAL A 61 -2.21 0.02 -10.51
C VAL A 61 -1.40 -0.37 -9.28
N MET A 62 -0.88 0.61 -8.55
CA MET A 62 -0.11 0.33 -7.33
C MET A 62 -0.99 -0.27 -6.22
N ALA A 63 -2.22 0.24 -6.01
CA ALA A 63 -3.17 -0.32 -5.06
C ALA A 63 -3.45 -1.81 -5.35
N SER A 64 -3.64 -2.14 -6.63
CA SER A 64 -3.89 -3.50 -7.10
C SER A 64 -2.71 -4.43 -6.81
N ASN A 65 -1.48 -3.95 -7.01
CA ASN A 65 -0.26 -4.70 -6.70
C ASN A 65 -0.14 -4.99 -5.19
N LEU A 66 -0.38 -3.99 -4.33
CA LEU A 66 -0.34 -4.17 -2.87
C LEU A 66 -1.41 -5.16 -2.39
N LEU A 67 -2.62 -5.07 -2.95
CA LEU A 67 -3.69 -6.02 -2.68
C LEU A 67 -3.33 -7.44 -3.12
N GLU A 68 -2.71 -7.61 -4.29
CA GLU A 68 -2.26 -8.92 -4.76
C GLU A 68 -1.22 -9.52 -3.81
N ILE A 69 -0.22 -8.73 -3.40
CA ILE A 69 0.81 -9.15 -2.45
C ILE A 69 0.14 -9.58 -1.13
N LYS A 70 -0.80 -8.79 -0.62
CA LYS A 70 -1.49 -9.10 0.63
C LYS A 70 -2.37 -10.35 0.51
N SER A 71 -3.06 -10.51 -0.62
CA SER A 71 -3.89 -11.69 -0.90
C SER A 71 -3.06 -12.97 -0.86
N ARG A 72 -1.88 -12.98 -1.50
CA ARG A 72 -0.96 -14.14 -1.47
C ARG A 72 -0.43 -14.46 -0.08
N GLU A 73 -0.26 -13.47 0.79
CA GLU A 73 0.16 -13.66 2.17
C GLU A 73 -0.93 -14.32 3.03
N VAL A 74 -2.20 -13.99 2.76
CA VAL A 74 -3.36 -14.48 3.51
C VAL A 74 -3.89 -15.82 2.97
N LEU A 75 -3.64 -16.12 1.69
CA LEU A 75 -4.07 -17.36 1.08
C LEU A 75 -3.44 -18.56 1.81
N PRO A 76 -4.26 -19.50 2.32
CA PRO A 76 -3.77 -20.76 2.82
C PRO A 76 -2.94 -21.42 1.73
N ARG A 77 -1.71 -21.83 2.03
CA ARG A 77 -1.01 -22.76 1.16
C ARG A 77 -1.86 -24.02 1.16
N GLU A 78 -2.49 -24.36 0.04
CA GLU A 78 -2.97 -25.72 -0.15
C GLU A 78 -1.72 -26.60 0.02
N GLU A 79 -1.61 -27.27 1.17
CA GLU A 79 -0.81 -28.47 1.27
C GLU A 79 -1.46 -29.44 0.29
N VAL A 80 -1.03 -29.38 -0.97
CA VAL A 80 -1.30 -30.43 -1.92
C VAL A 80 -0.57 -31.63 -1.34
N ASP A 81 -1.32 -32.47 -0.63
CA ASP A 81 -0.82 -33.72 -0.11
C ASP A 81 -0.50 -34.63 -1.30
N LEU A 82 0.78 -34.61 -1.69
CA LEU A 82 1.30 -35.40 -2.82
C LEU A 82 1.33 -36.90 -2.50
N GLU A 83 0.93 -37.33 -1.29
CA GLU A 83 0.88 -38.74 -0.90
C GLU A 83 -0.43 -39.45 -1.32
N GLU A 84 -1.50 -38.74 -1.70
CA GLU A 84 -2.76 -39.39 -2.16
C GLU A 84 -2.80 -39.73 -3.67
N VAL A 85 -1.77 -39.35 -4.45
CA VAL A 85 -1.74 -39.53 -5.92
C VAL A 85 -0.75 -40.62 -6.38
N LEU A 86 -0.12 -41.37 -5.46
CA LEU A 86 0.77 -42.51 -5.76
C LEU A 86 0.22 -43.82 -5.20
#